data_AF-A0AA88LUC2-F1
#
_entry.id   AF-A0AA88LUC2-F1
#
_cell.length_a   1.000
_cell.length_b   1.000
_cell.length_c   1.000
_cell.angle_alpha   90.00
_cell.angle_beta   90.00
_cell.angle_gamma   90.00
#
_symmetry.space_group_name_H-M   'P 1'
#
loop_
_entity.id
_entity.type
_entity.pdbx_description
1 polymer ?
#
loop_
_entity_poly.entity_id
_entity_poly.type
_entity_poly.pdbx_seq_one_letter_code
_entity_poly.pdbx_strand_id
1 'polypeptide(L)'
;MAFHDDDSSDLGRAGQSKLESFLFSCELSSKVPFYTFQGDEEEDLEHFLELRTVCLGDGAKEESNVVEVTAMNHQGKTISVPIANLHIRCLPMVSLGEFELKAPVTIRLKAGTGPVTVSGLHLIASQVEDSDLSEEDDDDDEEDEDEEEIVPIKPAKKKKQ
;
A
#
# COMPACT_ATOMS: atom_id res chain seq x y z
N MET A 1 -14.23 -27.02 24.32
CA MET A 1 -14.94 -26.96 23.03
C MET A 1 -13.92 -26.53 22.00
N ALA A 2 -13.45 -27.47 21.20
CA ALA A 2 -12.54 -27.21 20.09
C ALA A 2 -13.42 -27.02 18.85
N PHE A 3 -13.40 -25.82 18.30
CA PHE A 3 -14.09 -25.52 17.04
C PHE A 3 -13.24 -26.11 15.91
N HIS A 4 -13.85 -26.97 15.12
CA HIS A 4 -13.31 -27.45 13.85
C HIS A 4 -13.51 -26.32 12.83
N ASP A 5 -12.43 -25.89 12.18
CA ASP A 5 -12.52 -25.12 10.95
C ASP A 5 -12.75 -26.10 9.80
N ASP A 6 -13.95 -26.03 9.23
CA ASP A 6 -14.37 -26.76 8.04
C ASP A 6 -14.02 -25.91 6.82
N ASP A 7 -13.17 -26.48 5.97
CA ASP A 7 -12.72 -25.97 4.68
C ASP A 7 -13.90 -25.89 3.70
N SER A 8 -14.10 -24.76 3.00
CA SER A 8 -15.06 -24.74 1.89
C SER A 8 -14.74 -23.71 0.81
N SER A 9 -14.11 -24.25 -0.23
CA SER A 9 -14.27 -23.95 -1.66
C SER A 9 -13.73 -22.62 -2.20
N ASP A 10 -12.52 -22.71 -2.76
CA ASP A 10 -12.23 -22.49 -4.19
C ASP A 10 -13.20 -21.55 -4.93
N LEU A 11 -12.92 -20.25 -4.79
CA LEU A 11 -13.25 -19.26 -5.81
C LEU A 11 -11.92 -18.87 -6.45
N GLY A 12 -11.69 -19.38 -7.66
CA GLY A 12 -10.56 -19.16 -8.55
C GLY A 12 -9.47 -18.23 -8.02
N ARG A 13 -8.29 -18.81 -7.77
CA ARG A 13 -7.05 -18.15 -7.34
C ARG A 13 -6.70 -17.02 -8.31
N ALA A 14 -7.32 -15.85 -8.11
CA ALA A 14 -6.90 -14.61 -8.74
C ALA A 14 -5.48 -14.35 -8.27
N GLY A 15 -4.54 -14.20 -9.20
CA GLY A 15 -3.14 -13.94 -8.91
C GLY A 15 -3.02 -12.91 -7.80
N GLN A 16 -2.23 -13.21 -6.77
CA GLN A 16 -2.07 -12.28 -5.64
C GLN A 16 -1.53 -10.96 -6.20
N SER A 17 -2.22 -9.84 -5.97
CA SER A 17 -1.68 -8.53 -6.34
C SER A 17 -0.74 -8.07 -5.23
N LYS A 18 0.52 -7.76 -5.57
CA LYS A 18 1.46 -7.12 -4.64
C LYS A 18 1.24 -5.61 -4.72
N LEU A 19 1.12 -4.96 -3.55
CA LEU A 19 0.94 -3.52 -3.45
C LEU A 19 2.11 -2.92 -2.67
N GLU A 20 2.88 -2.08 -3.34
CA GLU A 20 4.02 -1.37 -2.76
C GLU A 20 3.62 0.05 -2.41
N SER A 21 4.05 0.53 -1.24
CA SER A 21 3.69 1.85 -0.73
C SER A 21 4.92 2.74 -0.52
N PHE A 22 4.89 3.94 -1.08
CA PHE A 22 5.93 4.95 -0.96
C PHE A 22 5.36 6.23 -0.36
N LEU A 23 6.19 7.02 0.33
CA LEU A 23 5.76 8.28 0.90
C LEU A 23 5.56 9.33 -0.22
N PHE A 24 4.42 10.01 -0.17
CA PHE A 24 4.12 11.14 -1.05
C PHE A 24 3.92 12.43 -0.24
N SER A 25 4.46 13.54 -0.74
CA SER A 25 4.17 14.88 -0.24
C SER A 25 4.38 15.93 -1.32
N CYS A 26 3.52 16.95 -1.35
CA CYS A 26 3.73 18.16 -2.13
C CYS A 26 3.36 19.41 -1.33
N GLU A 27 4.04 20.52 -1.62
CA GLU A 27 3.68 21.84 -1.09
C GLU A 27 3.05 22.70 -2.20
N LEU A 28 1.94 23.34 -1.88
CA LEU A 28 1.23 24.27 -2.75
C LEU A 28 1.30 25.68 -2.16
N SER A 29 1.57 26.66 -3.02
CA SER A 29 1.61 28.07 -2.64
C SER A 29 1.18 28.96 -3.82
N SER A 30 1.09 30.27 -3.58
CA SER A 30 0.84 31.22 -4.68
C SER A 30 1.92 31.20 -5.78
N LYS A 31 3.13 30.73 -5.48
CA LYS A 31 4.23 30.58 -6.45
C LYS A 31 4.14 29.27 -7.22
N VAL A 32 3.74 28.19 -6.54
CA VAL A 32 3.57 26.84 -7.11
C VAL A 32 2.16 26.37 -6.75
N PRO A 33 1.14 26.78 -7.52
CA PRO A 33 -0.25 26.59 -7.11
C PRO A 33 -0.80 25.20 -7.41
N PHE A 34 -0.08 24.36 -8.16
CA PHE A 34 -0.51 22.99 -8.44
C PHE A 34 0.67 22.03 -8.54
N TYR A 35 0.37 20.75 -8.31
CA TYR A 35 1.25 19.62 -8.53
C TYR A 35 0.46 18.54 -9.26
N THR A 36 1.05 17.91 -10.28
CA THR A 36 0.44 16.79 -10.99
C THR A 36 1.24 15.53 -10.73
N PHE A 37 0.58 14.55 -10.14
CA PHE A 37 1.07 13.19 -9.99
C PHE A 37 0.73 12.39 -11.25
N GLN A 38 1.74 11.75 -11.82
CA GLN A 38 1.62 10.87 -12.99
C GLN A 38 2.22 9.50 -12.63
N GLY A 39 1.61 8.43 -13.15
CA GLY A 39 2.22 7.11 -13.11
C GLY A 39 3.36 7.00 -14.12
N ASP A 40 4.15 5.92 -14.02
CA ASP A 40 5.09 5.60 -15.09
C ASP A 40 4.32 5.08 -16.31
N GLU A 41 4.73 5.51 -17.50
CA GLU A 41 4.15 5.03 -18.77
C GLU A 41 4.94 3.84 -19.34
N GLU A 42 6.14 3.57 -18.82
CA GLU A 42 7.04 2.53 -19.33
C GLU A 42 6.78 1.15 -18.72
N GLU A 43 6.14 1.10 -17.55
CA GLU A 43 5.76 -0.12 -16.85
C GLU A 43 4.24 -0.27 -16.87
N ASP A 44 3.71 -1.46 -17.24
CA ASP A 44 2.27 -1.78 -17.22
C ASP A 44 1.73 -1.94 -15.78
N LEU A 45 2.10 -1.03 -14.88
CA LEU A 45 1.72 -1.01 -13.47
C LEU A 45 0.64 0.04 -13.21
N GLU A 46 -0.24 -0.24 -12.25
CA GLU A 46 -1.26 0.72 -11.83
C GLU A 46 -0.74 1.58 -10.68
N HIS A 47 -0.74 2.90 -10.89
CA HIS A 47 -0.33 3.88 -9.89
C HIS A 47 -1.54 4.56 -9.25
N PHE A 48 -1.57 4.57 -7.91
CA PHE A 48 -2.57 5.26 -7.11
C PHE A 48 -1.91 6.27 -6.17
N LEU A 49 -2.63 7.37 -5.94
CA LEU A 49 -2.28 8.40 -4.99
C LEU A 49 -3.30 8.39 -3.85
N GLU A 50 -2.86 7.99 -2.66
CA GLU A 50 -3.66 8.01 -1.44
C GLU A 50 -3.36 9.29 -0.67
N LEU A 51 -4.30 10.25 -0.62
CA LEU A 51 -4.14 11.48 0.14
C LEU A 51 -4.59 11.29 1.59
N ARG A 52 -3.72 11.59 2.55
CA ARG A 52 -4.00 11.42 3.99
C ARG A 52 -4.26 12.71 4.72
N THR A 53 -3.42 13.71 4.54
CA THR A 53 -3.52 14.96 5.30
C THR A 53 -3.23 16.18 4.46
N VAL A 54 -3.95 17.26 4.75
CA VAL A 54 -3.71 18.59 4.22
C VAL A 54 -3.45 19.52 5.40
N CYS A 55 -2.32 20.23 5.39
CA CYS A 55 -1.86 21.05 6.51
C CYS A 55 -1.45 22.44 6.01
N LEU A 56 -1.80 23.48 6.76
CA LEU A 56 -1.17 24.79 6.59
C LEU A 56 0.29 24.71 7.04
N GLY A 57 1.20 25.18 6.19
CA GLY A 57 2.62 25.30 6.52
C GLY A 57 2.94 26.57 7.31
N ASP A 58 4.18 26.66 7.77
CA ASP A 58 4.66 27.85 8.48
C ASP A 58 4.62 29.09 7.58
N GLY A 59 4.30 30.25 8.17
CA GLY A 59 4.15 31.50 7.44
C GLY A 59 2.86 31.63 6.60
N ALA A 60 1.94 30.66 6.68
CA ALA A 60 0.62 30.78 6.06
C ALA A 60 -0.14 31.98 6.63
N LYS A 61 -0.73 32.79 5.74
CA LYS A 61 -1.50 33.98 6.14
C LYS A 61 -2.83 33.60 6.79
N GLU A 62 -3.39 34.56 7.52
CA GLU A 62 -4.76 34.45 8.04
C GLU A 62 -5.79 34.65 6.92
N GLU A 63 -5.99 33.60 6.14
CA GLU A 63 -6.96 33.54 5.04
C GLU A 63 -7.46 32.10 4.85
N SER A 64 -8.51 31.94 4.02
CA SER A 64 -9.01 30.61 3.65
C SER A 64 -8.16 30.04 2.51
N ASN A 65 -7.63 28.83 2.72
CA ASN A 65 -6.86 28.09 1.74
C ASN A 65 -7.68 26.89 1.26
N VAL A 66 -8.05 26.86 -0.02
CA VAL A 66 -8.89 25.80 -0.58
C VAL A 66 -8.06 24.90 -1.47
N VAL A 67 -7.98 23.62 -1.14
CA VAL A 67 -7.32 22.60 -1.95
C VAL A 67 -8.34 21.84 -2.76
N GLU A 68 -8.07 21.71 -4.06
CA GLU A 68 -8.89 21.03 -5.05
C GLU A 68 -8.09 19.93 -5.71
N VAL A 69 -8.76 18.81 -6.00
CA VAL A 69 -8.17 17.70 -6.76
C VAL A 69 -8.89 17.54 -8.08
N THR A 70 -8.12 17.36 -9.14
CA THR A 70 -8.60 17.06 -10.48
C THR A 70 -8.19 15.65 -10.87
N ALA A 71 -9.17 14.80 -11.16
CA ALA A 71 -8.99 13.39 -11.51
C ALA A 71 -10.11 12.91 -12.44
N MET A 72 -9.95 11.71 -13.01
CA MET A 72 -10.94 11.08 -13.88
C MET A 72 -12.08 10.46 -13.06
N ASN A 73 -13.32 10.64 -13.51
CA ASN A 73 -14.48 9.98 -12.90
C ASN A 73 -14.85 8.66 -13.62
N HIS A 74 -15.89 7.98 -13.14
CA HIS A 74 -16.39 6.72 -13.70
C HIS A 74 -16.87 6.80 -15.17
N GLN A 75 -17.02 8.00 -15.74
CA GLN A 75 -17.43 8.23 -17.13
C GLN A 75 -16.23 8.55 -18.03
N GLY A 76 -15.00 8.45 -17.52
CA GLY A 76 -13.80 8.84 -18.24
C GLY A 76 -13.60 10.36 -18.36
N LYS A 77 -14.37 11.17 -17.62
CA LYS A 77 -14.30 12.62 -17.66
C LYS A 77 -13.45 13.16 -16.51
N THR A 78 -12.50 14.02 -16.83
CA THR A 78 -11.75 14.79 -15.84
C THR A 78 -12.64 15.81 -15.14
N ILE A 79 -12.70 15.76 -13.81
CA ILE A 79 -13.46 16.68 -12.97
C ILE A 79 -12.58 17.23 -11.84
N SER A 80 -12.90 18.42 -11.34
CA SER A 80 -12.21 19.06 -10.22
C SER A 80 -13.13 19.18 -9.01
N VAL A 81 -12.69 18.71 -7.85
CA VAL A 81 -13.48 18.68 -6.60
C VAL A 81 -12.69 19.29 -5.45
N PRO A 82 -13.23 20.27 -4.71
CA PRO A 82 -12.59 20.79 -3.51
C PRO A 82 -12.60 19.72 -2.41
N ILE A 83 -11.42 19.42 -1.85
CA ILE A 83 -11.26 18.36 -0.83
C ILE A 83 -10.98 18.91 0.57
N ALA A 84 -10.48 20.14 0.68
CA ALA A 84 -10.20 20.77 1.96
C ALA A 84 -10.33 22.30 1.88
N ASN A 85 -10.78 22.90 2.99
CA ASN A 85 -10.73 24.33 3.23
C ASN A 85 -10.08 24.58 4.60
N LEU A 86 -8.91 25.22 4.60
CA LEU A 86 -8.09 25.41 5.79
C LEU A 86 -8.04 26.88 6.19
N HIS A 87 -8.01 27.12 7.49
CA HIS A 87 -7.85 28.45 8.06
C HIS A 87 -7.10 28.36 9.38
N ILE A 88 -6.03 29.15 9.56
CA ILE A 88 -5.10 29.01 10.69
C ILE A 88 -5.78 29.10 12.07
N ARG A 89 -6.85 29.90 12.18
CA ARG A 89 -7.60 30.07 13.44
C ARG A 89 -8.67 29.01 13.73
N CYS A 90 -9.10 28.24 12.72
CA CYS A 90 -10.28 27.39 12.83
C CYS A 90 -9.97 25.92 12.52
N LEU A 91 -9.25 25.68 11.42
CA LEU A 91 -8.97 24.35 10.90
C LEU A 91 -7.62 24.37 10.13
N PRO A 92 -6.48 24.31 10.85
CA PRO A 92 -5.16 24.37 10.24
C PRO A 92 -4.72 23.04 9.59
N MET A 93 -5.43 21.94 9.88
CA MET A 93 -5.19 20.61 9.34
C MET A 93 -6.53 19.94 9.02
N VAL A 94 -6.58 19.20 7.92
CA VAL A 94 -7.65 18.26 7.58
C VAL A 94 -7.04 16.87 7.35
N SER A 95 -7.61 15.85 8.00
CA SER A 95 -7.33 14.44 7.68
C SER A 95 -8.39 13.93 6.71
N LEU A 96 -7.95 13.32 5.61
CA LEU A 96 -8.79 12.76 4.55
C LEU A 96 -8.98 11.24 4.68
N GLY A 97 -8.22 10.58 5.56
CA GLY A 97 -8.20 9.13 5.67
C GLY A 97 -7.44 8.50 4.50
N GLU A 98 -8.03 7.47 3.89
CA GLU A 98 -7.49 6.75 2.73
C GLU A 98 -8.18 7.25 1.45
N PHE A 99 -7.97 8.54 1.11
CA PHE A 99 -8.57 9.12 -0.09
C PHE A 99 -7.73 8.71 -1.31
N GLU A 100 -8.06 7.57 -1.90
CA GLU A 100 -7.32 6.99 -3.02
C GLU A 100 -7.82 7.49 -4.38
N LEU A 101 -6.89 7.79 -5.28
CA LEU A 101 -7.14 8.25 -6.64
C LEU A 101 -6.18 7.58 -7.62
N LYS A 102 -6.73 7.03 -8.71
CA LYS A 102 -5.92 6.50 -9.82
C LYS A 102 -5.24 7.65 -10.59
N ALA A 103 -3.97 7.48 -10.91
CA ALA A 103 -3.23 8.44 -11.74
C ALA A 103 -3.86 8.60 -13.15
N PRO A 104 -3.77 9.78 -13.78
CA PRO A 104 -3.13 11.02 -13.29
C PRO A 104 -4.02 11.83 -12.35
N VAL A 105 -3.39 12.51 -11.38
CA VAL A 105 -4.06 13.34 -10.37
C VAL A 105 -3.39 14.71 -10.29
N THR A 106 -4.17 15.79 -10.39
CA THR A 106 -3.66 17.16 -10.16
C THR A 106 -4.22 17.73 -8.88
N ILE A 107 -3.35 18.14 -7.96
CA ILE A 107 -3.71 18.83 -6.71
C ILE A 107 -3.44 20.32 -6.90
N ARG A 108 -4.40 21.18 -6.56
CA ARG A 108 -4.32 22.62 -6.78
C ARG A 108 -4.77 23.43 -5.55
N LEU A 109 -4.02 24.47 -5.23
CA LEU A 109 -4.45 25.55 -4.34
C LEU A 109 -5.35 26.49 -5.12
N LYS A 110 -6.67 26.35 -4.94
CA LYS A 110 -7.70 27.12 -5.64
C LYS A 110 -7.87 28.53 -5.08
N ALA A 111 -7.66 28.69 -3.78
CA ALA A 111 -7.74 29.96 -3.06
C ALA A 111 -6.74 29.97 -1.91
N GLY A 112 -6.33 31.16 -1.49
CA GLY A 112 -5.26 31.37 -0.50
C GLY A 112 -3.87 31.38 -1.12
N THR A 113 -2.89 31.76 -0.32
CA THR A 113 -1.49 31.93 -0.75
C THR A 113 -0.58 30.80 -0.26
N GLY A 114 -1.07 29.94 0.63
CA GLY A 114 -0.29 28.88 1.27
C GLY A 114 0.81 29.43 2.19
N PRO A 115 1.84 28.63 2.51
CA PRO A 115 2.05 27.26 2.01
C PRO A 115 1.02 26.26 2.56
N VAL A 116 0.65 25.28 1.74
CA VAL A 116 -0.21 24.15 2.11
C VAL A 116 0.48 22.86 1.72
N THR A 117 0.75 21.99 2.68
CA THR A 117 1.33 20.66 2.43
C THR A 117 0.21 19.65 2.31
N VAL A 118 0.27 18.82 1.26
CA VAL A 118 -0.58 17.64 1.10
C VAL A 118 0.31 16.42 1.16
N SER A 119 0.01 15.47 2.03
CA SER A 119 0.81 14.25 2.21
C SER A 119 -0.06 13.00 2.20
N GLY A 120 0.58 11.89 1.90
CA GLY A 120 -0.10 10.64 1.61
C GLY A 120 0.86 9.53 1.22
N LEU A 121 0.34 8.56 0.48
CA LEU A 121 1.11 7.45 -0.08
C LEU A 121 0.98 7.42 -1.60
N HIS A 122 2.04 7.02 -2.27
CA HIS A 122 2.03 6.52 -3.64
C HIS A 122 1.98 5.00 -3.56
N LEU A 123 0.92 4.42 -4.10
CA LEU A 123 0.72 2.97 -4.15
C LEU A 123 0.96 2.48 -5.59
N ILE A 124 1.73 1.41 -5.72
CA ILE A 124 1.98 0.72 -7.00
C ILE A 124 1.42 -0.69 -6.88
N ALA A 125 0.48 -1.03 -7.74
CA ALA A 125 -0.09 -2.38 -7.83
C ALA A 125 0.58 -3.15 -8.97
N SER A 126 1.18 -4.29 -8.64
CA SER A 126 1.70 -5.27 -9.60
C SER A 126 0.95 -6.59 -9.48
N GLN A 127 0.72 -7.26 -10.62
CA GLN A 127 0.21 -8.62 -10.63
C GLN A 127 1.39 -9.56 -10.36
N VAL A 128 1.31 -10.40 -9.32
CA VAL A 128 2.29 -11.46 -9.13
C VAL A 128 1.96 -12.53 -10.16
N GLU A 129 2.79 -12.65 -11.19
CA GLU A 129 2.79 -13.88 -11.98
C GLU A 129 3.25 -15.01 -11.04
N ASP A 130 2.50 -16.12 -10.96
CA ASP A 130 2.71 -17.28 -10.07
C ASP A 130 4.05 -18.03 -10.32
N SER A 131 5.12 -17.36 -10.76
CA SER A 131 6.40 -17.98 -11.12
C SER A 131 7.35 -18.19 -9.94
N ASP A 132 7.03 -17.71 -8.74
CA ASP A 132 7.92 -17.79 -7.56
C ASP A 132 7.45 -18.80 -6.49
N LEU A 133 6.51 -19.70 -6.85
CA LEU A 133 6.05 -20.80 -6.00
C LEU A 133 6.58 -22.18 -6.45
N SER A 134 7.80 -22.23 -6.95
CA SER A 134 8.55 -23.48 -7.12
C SER A 134 9.59 -23.63 -5.99
N GLU A 135 9.16 -23.59 -4.73
CA GLU A 135 9.97 -24.15 -3.64
C GLU A 135 9.46 -25.58 -3.37
N GLU A 136 10.18 -26.52 -3.96
CA GLU A 136 10.49 -27.87 -3.45
C GLU A 136 9.34 -28.67 -2.80
N ASP A 137 8.54 -29.38 -3.61
CA ASP A 137 7.78 -30.53 -3.14
C ASP A 137 7.70 -31.57 -4.28
N ASP A 138 8.75 -32.39 -4.41
CA ASP A 138 8.72 -33.67 -5.12
C ASP A 138 9.94 -34.51 -4.70
N ASP A 139 9.70 -35.47 -3.81
CA ASP A 139 9.98 -36.90 -4.04
C ASP A 139 9.78 -37.67 -2.72
N ASP A 140 8.52 -38.11 -2.53
CA ASP A 140 8.21 -39.40 -1.91
C ASP A 140 8.93 -40.49 -2.73
N ASP A 141 9.62 -41.45 -2.10
CA ASP A 141 9.58 -42.85 -2.57
C ASP A 141 10.21 -43.84 -1.56
N GLU A 142 9.31 -44.72 -1.12
CA GLU A 142 9.42 -46.18 -0.95
C GLU A 142 10.01 -46.82 0.33
N GLU A 143 9.15 -47.68 0.85
CA GLU A 143 9.27 -48.67 1.92
C GLU A 143 10.36 -49.71 1.61
N ASP A 144 11.12 -50.13 2.63
CA ASP A 144 11.67 -51.48 2.69
C ASP A 144 11.60 -51.96 4.15
N GLU A 145 10.62 -52.82 4.41
CA GLU A 145 10.55 -53.72 5.56
C GLU A 145 11.69 -54.73 5.45
N ASP A 146 12.60 -54.81 6.42
CA ASP A 146 13.32 -56.05 6.68
C ASP A 146 13.82 -56.16 8.13
N GLU A 147 13.12 -57.05 8.84
CA GLU A 147 13.55 -58.01 9.86
C GLU A 147 14.23 -57.53 11.15
N GLU A 148 13.49 -57.72 12.25
CA GLU A 148 14.01 -57.80 13.61
C GLU A 148 15.06 -58.92 13.75
N GLU A 149 16.30 -58.58 14.11
CA GLU A 149 17.17 -59.51 14.84
C GLU A 149 17.84 -58.82 16.05
N ILE A 150 17.30 -59.15 17.23
CA ILE A 150 17.75 -58.68 18.53
C ILE A 150 19.07 -59.41 18.88
N VAL A 151 20.17 -58.67 19.11
CA VAL A 151 21.36 -59.21 19.79
C VAL A 151 21.80 -58.40 21.01
N PRO A 152 22.28 -59.06 22.09
CA PRO A 152 22.20 -58.50 23.45
C PRO A 152 23.42 -57.67 23.89
N ILE A 153 23.12 -56.77 24.83
CA ILE A 153 23.90 -55.72 25.50
C ILE A 153 25.27 -56.16 26.08
N LYS A 154 26.28 -55.28 25.98
CA LYS A 154 27.32 -55.15 27.04
C LYS A 154 27.59 -53.67 27.40
N PRO A 155 27.64 -53.31 28.70
CA PRO A 155 27.92 -51.95 29.13
C PRO A 155 29.42 -51.66 29.21
N ALA A 156 29.87 -50.52 28.67
CA ALA A 156 31.22 -49.99 28.88
C ALA A 156 31.20 -48.79 29.84
N LYS A 157 32.13 -48.83 30.79
CA LYS A 157 32.18 -48.06 32.04
C LYS A 157 32.39 -46.55 31.81
N LYS A 158 31.63 -45.73 32.54
CA LYS A 158 32.03 -44.35 32.89
C LYS A 158 33.35 -44.40 33.68
N LYS A 159 34.37 -43.68 33.23
CA LYS A 159 35.44 -43.19 34.10
C LYS A 159 35.06 -41.80 34.62
N LYS A 160 34.90 -41.71 35.95
CA LYS A 160 35.21 -40.51 36.75
C LYS A 160 36.72 -40.21 36.52
N GLN A 161 37.21 -38.99 36.52
CA GLN A 161 37.00 -37.88 37.45
C GLN A 161 37.65 -36.63 36.84
#